data_AF-A0A660PAM7-F1
#
_entry.id   AF-A0A660PAM7-F1
#
_cell.length_a   1.000
_cell.length_b   1.000
_cell.length_c   1.000
_cell.angle_alpha   90.00
_cell.angle_beta   90.00
_cell.angle_gamma   90.00
#
_symmetry.space_group_name_H-M   'P 1'
#
loop_
_entity.id
_entity.type
_entity.pdbx_description
1 polymer ?
#
loop_
_entity_poly.entity_id
_entity_poly.type
_entity_poly.pdbx_seq_one_letter_code
_entity_poly.pdbx_strand_id
1 'polypeptide(L)' 'MSRSLKKGPWVDARLLKKIFKLKSGDKTVIKTWSRSCTITPEMVGFT' A
#
# COMPACT_ATOMS: atom_id res chain seq x y z
N MET A 1 15.34 -4.95 0.08
CA MET A 1 14.84 -6.17 0.73
C MET A 1 14.21 -7.05 -0.34
N SER A 2 14.95 -8.02 -0.85
CA SER A 2 14.44 -8.98 -1.84
C SER A 2 13.56 -10.00 -1.11
N ARG A 3 12.26 -10.01 -1.42
CA ARG A 3 11.38 -11.12 -1.02
C ARG A 3 11.44 -12.20 -2.10
N SER A 4 11.19 -13.44 -1.71
CA SER A 4 11.08 -14.54 -2.67
C SER A 4 9.96 -14.25 -3.67
N LEU A 5 10.26 -14.33 -4.97
CA LEU A 5 9.33 -14.12 -6.08
C LEU A 5 8.08 -15.03 -5.99
N LYS A 6 8.22 -16.23 -5.38
CA LYS A 6 7.11 -17.18 -5.21
C LYS A 6 6.04 -16.72 -4.21
N LYS A 7 6.36 -15.78 -3.31
CA LYS A 7 5.47 -15.37 -2.20
C LYS A 7 4.58 -14.17 -2.51
N GLY A 8 4.64 -13.65 -3.73
CA GLY A 8 3.83 -12.51 -4.17
C GLY A 8 4.22 -11.17 -3.53
N PRO A 9 3.58 -10.08 -3.97
CA PRO A 9 3.79 -8.75 -3.39
C PRO A 9 3.32 -8.74 -1.94
N TRP A 10 4.11 -8.10 -1.07
CA TRP A 10 3.75 -7.99 0.34
C TRP A 10 3.22 -6.59 0.62
N VAL A 11 2.09 -6.54 1.31
CA VAL A 11 1.50 -5.29 1.79
C VAL A 11 1.14 -5.46 3.25
N ASP A 12 1.41 -4.41 4.03
CA ASP A 12 0.98 -4.32 5.42
C ASP A 12 -0.55 -4.22 5.52
N ALA A 13 -1.16 -5.07 6.34
CA ALA A 13 -2.61 -5.11 6.52
C ALA A 13 -3.19 -3.79 7.08
N ARG A 14 -2.42 -3.04 7.87
CA ARG A 14 -2.84 -1.72 8.39
C ARG A 14 -2.84 -0.69 7.27
N LEU A 15 -1.89 -0.77 6.33
CA LEU A 15 -1.84 0.09 5.15
C LEU A 15 -3.04 -0.19 4.23
N LEU A 16 -3.31 -1.46 3.92
CA LEU A 16 -4.47 -1.85 3.10
C LEU A 16 -5.79 -1.33 3.70
N LYS A 17 -6.01 -1.50 5.01
CA LYS A 17 -7.21 -0.99 5.68
C LYS A 17 -7.38 0.53 5.56
N LYS A 18 -6.29 1.30 5.50
CA LYS A 18 -6.38 2.76 5.30
C LYS A 18 -6.77 3.09 3.86
N ILE A 19 -6.18 2.39 2.90
CA ILE A 19 -6.44 2.59 1.47
C ILE A 19 -7.88 2.19 1.10
N PHE A 20 -8.39 1.07 1.62
CA PHE A 20 -9.79 0.67 1.42
C PHE A 20 -10.83 1.64 1.98
N LYS A 21 -10.45 2.44 3.01
CA LYS A 21 -11.33 3.47 3.57
C LYS A 21 -11.34 4.75 2.74
N LEU A 22 -10.36 4.92 1.85
CA LEU A 22 -10.18 6.10 1.03
C LEU A 22 -10.88 5.91 -0.30
N LYS A 23 -11.64 6.93 -0.73
CA LYS A 23 -12.29 6.93 -2.04
C LYS A 23 -11.32 7.48 -3.08
N SER A 24 -11.41 6.95 -4.31
CA SER A 24 -10.65 7.45 -5.46
C SER A 24 -10.92 8.94 -5.66
N GLY A 25 -9.93 9.79 -5.35
CA GLY A 25 -10.04 11.25 -5.43
C GLY A 25 -9.59 11.98 -4.17
N ASP A 26 -9.56 11.30 -3.02
CA ASP A 26 -9.13 11.89 -1.75
C ASP A 26 -7.59 11.89 -1.64
N LYS A 27 -6.95 13.04 -1.86
CA LYS A 27 -5.50 13.26 -1.71
C LYS A 27 -5.06 13.34 -0.24
N THR A 28 -5.53 12.41 0.60
CA THR A 28 -5.10 12.38 2.00
C THR A 28 -3.75 11.66 2.12
N VAL A 29 -2.78 12.37 2.68
CA VAL A 29 -1.41 11.86 2.86
C VAL A 29 -1.41 10.77 3.93
N ILE A 30 -1.17 9.51 3.52
CA ILE A 30 -1.05 8.39 4.44
C ILE A 30 0.40 8.28 4.92
N LYS A 31 0.68 8.73 6.15
CA LYS A 31 1.97 8.46 6.80
C LYS A 31 2.10 6.97 7.12
N THR A 32 3.14 6.33 6.58
CA THR A 32 3.49 4.92 6.82
C THR A 32 4.98 4.78 7.08
N TRP A 33 5.34 3.88 8.01
CA TRP A 33 6.73 3.49 8.30
C TRP A 33 7.06 2.10 7.72
N SER A 34 6.08 1.43 7.12
CA SER A 34 6.23 0.11 6.53
C SER A 34 6.87 0.21 5.15
N ARG A 35 8.18 0.47 5.12
CA ARG A 35 9.00 0.58 3.90
C ARG A 35 9.21 -0.73 3.13
N SER A 36 8.74 -1.86 3.67
CA SER A 36 8.79 -3.17 3.04
C SER A 36 7.61 -3.45 2.09
N CYS A 37 6.59 -2.57 2.06
CA CYS A 37 5.40 -2.73 1.22
C CYS A 37 5.74 -2.60 -0.27
N THR A 38 5.15 -3.48 -1.08
CA THR A 38 5.12 -3.34 -2.53
C THR A 38 3.92 -2.49 -2.93
N ILE A 39 4.11 -1.59 -3.89
CA ILE A 39 3.03 -0.77 -4.45
C ILE A 39 2.12 -1.67 -5.29
N THR A 40 0.85 -1.77 -4.92
CA THR A 40 -0.18 -2.50 -5.68
C THR A 40 -1.00 -1.54 -6.56
N PRO A 41 -1.69 -2.03 -7.61
CA PRO A 41 -2.48 -1.18 -8.50
C PRO A 41 -3.53 -0.31 -7.78
N GLU A 42 -4.08 -0.81 -6.67
CA GLU A 42 -5.05 -0.09 -5.82
C GLU A 42 -4.45 1.14 -5.13
N MET A 43 -3.13 1.26 -5.04
CA MET A 43 -2.45 2.42 -4.45
C MET A 43 -2.17 3.53 -5.45
N VAL A 44 -2.39 3.29 -6.75
CA VAL A 44 -2.10 4.25 -7.81
C VAL A 44 -3.13 5.39 -7.76
N GLY A 45 -2.65 6.63 -7.63
CA GLY A 45 -3.49 7.81 -7.52
C GLY A 45 -3.69 8.34 -6.09
N PHE A 46 -3.14 7.65 -5.08
CA PHE A 46 -3.01 8.16 -3.72
C PHE A 46 -1.60 8.73 -3.50
N THR A 47 -1.49 9.84 -2.77
CA THR A 47 -0.23 10.51 -2.38
C THR A 47 -0.15 10.59 -0.87
#